data_AF-A0AAD6F5X0-F1
#
_entry.id   AF-A0AAD6F5X0-F1
#
_cell.length_a   1.000
_cell.length_b   1.000
_cell.length_c   1.000
_cell.angle_alpha   90.00
_cell.angle_beta   90.00
_cell.angle_gamma   90.00
#
_symmetry.space_group_name_H-M   'P 1'
#
loop_
_entity.id
_entity.type
_entity.pdbx_description
1 polymer ?
#
loop_
_entity_poly.entity_id
_entity_poly.type
_entity_poly.pdbx_seq_one_letter_code
_entity_poly.pdbx_strand_id
1 'polypeptide(L)'
;MPSRFMTEICRHTLVLGYMENKYSDPATQELLDITSFIDPRFKTDYMSAEKVPDIKARVKIEMEQVARKEKRVQASTTDAVLPSAGEAEPSTSKKAKRSLGSFFKSSTAVPLALLQPLCSWRVP
;
A
#
# COMPACT_ATOMS: atom_id res chain seq x y z
N MET A 1 -2.90 -43.50 -21.76
CA MET A 1 -3.49 -42.15 -21.64
C MET A 1 -2.80 -41.45 -20.48
N PRO A 2 -2.10 -40.32 -20.68
CA PRO A 2 -1.50 -39.60 -19.58
C PRO A 2 -2.59 -39.16 -18.59
N SER A 3 -2.31 -39.34 -17.30
CA SER A 3 -3.19 -38.89 -16.22
C SER A 3 -3.44 -37.39 -16.33
N ARG A 4 -4.67 -36.93 -16.05
CA ARG A 4 -5.03 -35.49 -16.03
C ARG A 4 -4.08 -34.69 -15.13
N PHE A 5 -3.64 -35.30 -14.03
CA PHE A 5 -2.66 -34.73 -13.10
C PHE A 5 -1.31 -34.46 -13.77
N MET A 6 -0.84 -35.37 -14.63
CA MET A 6 0.45 -35.22 -15.32
C MET A 6 0.40 -34.15 -16.40
N THR A 7 -0.74 -33.98 -17.07
CA THR A 7 -0.96 -32.89 -18.02
C THR A 7 -1.01 -31.52 -17.32
N GLU A 8 -1.63 -31.45 -16.14
CA GLU A 8 -1.71 -30.21 -15.36
C GLU A 8 -0.35 -29.78 -14.80
N ILE A 9 0.44 -30.73 -14.29
CA ILE A 9 1.83 -30.49 -13.90
C ILE A 9 2.64 -29.96 -15.08
N CYS A 10 2.57 -30.61 -16.24
CA CYS A 10 3.27 -30.14 -17.45
C CYS A 10 2.85 -28.70 -17.83
N ARG A 11 1.57 -28.36 -17.70
CA ARG A 11 1.11 -26.99 -17.99
C ARG A 11 1.74 -25.99 -17.01
N HIS A 12 1.78 -26.30 -15.73
CA HIS A 12 2.36 -25.42 -14.71
C HIS A 12 3.87 -25.22 -14.90
N THR A 13 4.61 -26.30 -15.15
CA THR A 13 6.06 -26.23 -15.34
C THR A 13 6.43 -25.49 -16.63
N LEU A 14 5.68 -25.68 -17.72
CA LEU A 14 5.88 -24.94 -18.97
C LEU A 14 5.63 -23.44 -18.78
N VAL A 15 4.57 -23.07 -18.07
CA VAL A 15 4.26 -21.66 -17.80
C VAL A 15 5.33 -21.04 -16.90
N LEU A 16 5.75 -21.73 -15.83
CA LEU A 16 6.81 -21.25 -14.94
C LEU A 16 8.14 -21.06 -15.70
N GLY A 17 8.54 -22.05 -16.51
CA GLY A 17 9.77 -21.95 -17.31
C GLY A 17 9.71 -20.81 -18.33
N TYR A 18 8.54 -20.54 -18.93
CA TYR A 18 8.37 -19.35 -19.78
C TYR A 18 8.53 -18.05 -19.00
N MET A 19 7.91 -17.94 -17.81
CA MET A 19 8.00 -16.73 -16.98
C MET A 19 9.45 -16.49 -16.54
N GLU A 20 10.14 -17.52 -16.06
CA GLU A 20 11.54 -17.42 -15.66
C GLU A 20 12.41 -16.97 -16.85
N ASN A 21 12.25 -17.58 -18.03
CA ASN A 21 13.02 -17.19 -19.22
C ASN A 21 12.71 -15.77 -19.74
N LYS A 22 11.48 -15.26 -19.57
CA LYS A 22 11.09 -13.93 -20.08
C LYS A 22 11.38 -12.80 -19.11
N TYR A 23 11.48 -13.10 -17.82
CA TYR A 23 11.63 -12.11 -16.76
C TYR A 23 12.89 -12.33 -15.90
N SER A 24 13.82 -13.19 -16.30
CA SER A 24 15.09 -13.43 -15.58
C SER A 24 16.05 -12.24 -15.53
N ASP A 25 15.75 -11.17 -16.26
CA ASP A 25 16.57 -9.96 -16.29
C ASP A 25 16.63 -9.31 -14.88
N PRO A 26 17.85 -9.00 -14.35
CA PRO A 26 18.00 -8.45 -13.01
C PRO A 26 17.27 -7.12 -12.77
N ALA A 27 17.24 -6.22 -13.77
CA ALA A 27 16.56 -4.94 -13.63
C ALA A 27 15.03 -5.13 -13.58
N THR A 28 14.53 -6.11 -14.33
CA THR A 28 13.11 -6.48 -14.32
C THR A 28 12.71 -7.13 -13.00
N GLN A 29 13.56 -8.00 -12.43
CA GLN A 29 13.33 -8.59 -11.11
C GLN A 29 13.27 -7.51 -10.01
N GLU A 30 14.23 -6.59 -10.01
CA GLU A 30 14.24 -5.47 -9.07
C GLU A 30 12.98 -4.60 -9.19
N LEU A 31 12.53 -4.32 -10.42
CA LEU A 31 11.31 -3.57 -10.65
C LEU A 31 10.07 -4.30 -10.13
N LEU A 32 9.95 -5.61 -10.40
CA LEU A 32 8.83 -6.42 -9.92
C LEU A 32 8.79 -6.49 -8.40
N ASP A 33 9.95 -6.62 -7.77
CA ASP A 33 10.12 -6.63 -6.33
C ASP A 33 9.65 -5.31 -5.69
N ILE A 34 10.12 -4.17 -6.21
CA ILE A 34 9.74 -2.84 -5.68
C ILE A 34 8.25 -2.56 -5.93
N THR A 35 7.75 -2.84 -7.14
CA THR A 35 6.35 -2.55 -7.49
C THR A 35 5.37 -3.42 -6.70
N SER A 36 5.70 -4.71 -6.51
CA SER A 36 4.91 -5.62 -5.68
C SER A 36 4.92 -5.23 -4.21
N PHE A 37 6.02 -4.68 -3.70
CA PHE A 37 6.09 -4.19 -2.32
C PHE A 37 5.22 -2.95 -2.09
N ILE A 38 5.14 -2.03 -3.06
CA ILE A 38 4.41 -0.76 -2.92
C ILE A 38 2.90 -0.94 -3.11
N ASP A 39 2.47 -1.88 -3.97
CA ASP A 39 1.05 -2.12 -4.25
C ASP A 39 0.43 -3.08 -3.21
N PRO A 40 -0.50 -2.61 -2.34
CA PRO A 40 -1.08 -3.42 -1.27
C PRO A 40 -1.86 -4.66 -1.74
N ARG A 41 -2.18 -4.75 -3.03
CA ARG A 41 -2.88 -5.90 -3.62
C ARG A 41 -1.94 -7.08 -3.84
N PHE A 42 -0.64 -6.85 -3.87
CA PHE A 42 0.36 -7.89 -4.06
C PHE A 42 0.86 -8.41 -2.73
N LYS A 43 1.14 -9.72 -2.70
CA LYS A 43 1.74 -10.36 -1.55
C LYS A 43 3.25 -10.28 -1.66
N THR A 44 3.90 -10.08 -0.52
CA THR A 44 5.38 -10.17 -0.42
C THR A 44 5.89 -11.60 -0.52
N ASP A 45 5.00 -12.60 -0.45
CA ASP A 45 5.34 -14.04 -0.52
C ASP A 45 5.96 -14.45 -1.87
N TYR A 46 5.76 -13.64 -2.92
CA TYR A 46 6.32 -13.88 -4.26
C TYR A 46 7.72 -13.27 -4.45
N MET A 47 8.22 -12.54 -3.46
CA MET A 47 9.55 -11.94 -3.45
C MET A 47 10.50 -12.78 -2.61
N SER A 48 11.81 -12.65 -2.85
CA SER A 48 12.79 -13.29 -1.95
C SER A 48 12.70 -12.67 -0.55
N ALA A 49 12.49 -13.51 0.47
CA ALA A 49 12.38 -13.08 1.87
C ALA A 49 13.62 -12.29 2.35
N GLU A 50 14.78 -12.59 1.76
CA GLU A 50 16.04 -11.88 2.04
C GLU A 50 16.05 -10.45 1.51
N LYS A 51 15.28 -10.16 0.44
CA LYS A 51 15.24 -8.86 -0.23
C LYS A 51 14.21 -7.90 0.35
N VAL A 52 13.16 -8.43 0.99
CA VAL A 52 12.11 -7.64 1.65
C VAL A 52 12.65 -6.54 2.58
N PRO A 53 13.61 -6.79 3.50
CA PRO A 53 14.13 -5.74 4.38
C PRO A 53 14.81 -4.61 3.60
N ASP A 54 15.60 -4.93 2.58
CA ASP A 54 16.34 -3.97 1.76
C ASP A 54 15.38 -3.06 0.97
N ILE A 55 14.38 -3.67 0.34
CA ILE A 55 13.37 -2.95 -0.46
C ILE A 55 12.55 -2.04 0.46
N LYS A 56 12.14 -2.53 1.63
CA LYS A 56 11.43 -1.73 2.62
C LYS A 56 12.25 -0.51 3.07
N ALA A 57 13.54 -0.69 3.32
CA ALA A 57 14.43 0.40 3.72
C ALA A 57 14.54 1.44 2.60
N ARG A 58 14.76 1.00 1.36
CA ARG A 58 14.85 1.87 0.18
C ARG A 58 13.57 2.66 -0.06
N VAL A 59 12.42 1.98 -0.11
CA VAL A 59 11.11 2.62 -0.34
C VAL A 59 10.83 3.67 0.74
N LYS A 60 11.14 3.36 2.00
CA LYS A 60 11.01 4.34 3.09
C LYS A 60 11.85 5.60 2.84
N ILE A 61 13.13 5.44 2.49
CA ILE A 61 14.03 6.57 2.20
C ILE A 61 13.50 7.40 1.03
N GLU A 62 13.08 6.75 -0.05
CA GLU A 62 12.54 7.44 -1.23
C GLU A 62 11.25 8.20 -0.91
N MET A 63 10.31 7.59 -0.17
CA MET A 63 9.08 8.27 0.28
C MET A 63 9.39 9.49 1.16
N GLU A 64 10.35 9.39 2.08
CA GLU A 64 10.78 10.52 2.89
C GLU A 64 11.38 11.64 2.03
N GLN A 65 12.17 11.29 1.01
CA GLN A 65 12.73 12.28 0.08
C GLN A 65 11.65 12.95 -0.77
N VAL A 66 10.66 12.21 -1.26
CA VAL A 66 9.52 12.75 -2.02
C VAL A 66 8.74 13.74 -1.15
N ALA A 67 8.40 13.35 0.09
CA ALA A 67 7.70 14.23 1.03
C ALA A 67 8.48 15.52 1.34
N ARG A 68 9.82 15.44 1.46
CA ARG A 68 10.68 16.63 1.65
C ARG A 68 10.68 17.54 0.42
N LYS A 69 10.72 16.97 -0.80
CA LYS A 69 10.67 17.73 -2.06
C LYS A 69 9.32 18.44 -2.22
N GLU A 70 8.21 17.76 -1.96
CA GLU A 70 6.87 18.34 -2.01
C GLU A 70 6.73 19.53 -1.05
N LYS A 71 7.21 19.38 0.19
CA LYS A 71 7.20 20.47 1.18
C LYS A 71 8.02 21.69 0.73
N ARG A 72 9.17 21.48 0.08
CA ARG A 72 10.01 22.57 -0.44
C ARG A 72 9.33 23.31 -1.60
N VAL A 73 8.67 22.60 -2.50
CA VAL A 73 7.93 23.20 -3.62
C VAL A 73 6.74 24.01 -3.10
N GLN A 74 6.00 23.49 -2.12
CA GLN A 74 4.89 24.23 -1.51
C GLN A 74 5.35 25.52 -0.82
N ALA A 75 6.47 25.50 -0.08
CA ALA A 75 7.02 26.70 0.56
C ALA A 75 7.48 27.76 -0.47
N SER A 76 8.04 27.33 -1.60
CA SER A 76 8.53 28.24 -2.66
C SER A 76 7.42 28.91 -3.48
N THR A 77 6.18 28.42 -3.43
CA THR A 77 5.06 28.98 -4.22
C THR A 77 4.27 30.03 -3.42
N THR A 78 4.50 30.14 -2.12
CA THR A 78 3.87 31.14 -1.23
C THR A 78 4.66 32.44 -1.07
N ASP A 79 5.85 32.54 -1.66
CA ASP A 79 6.77 33.69 -1.49
C ASP A 79 6.91 34.47 -2.82
N ALA A 80 5.78 34.97 -3.33
CA ALA A 80 5.76 35.89 -4.47
C ALA A 80 4.56 36.85 -4.41
N VAL A 81 4.22 37.37 -3.22
CA VAL A 81 3.38 38.57 -3.10
C VAL A 81 3.82 39.38 -1.89
N LEU A 82 4.64 40.41 -2.11
CA LEU A 82 4.62 41.67 -1.35
C LEU A 82 5.34 42.75 -2.18
N PRO A 83 4.98 44.04 -2.09
CA PRO A 83 4.31 44.63 -0.94
C PRO A 83 3.07 45.51 -1.27
N SER A 84 2.08 45.48 -0.39
CA SER A 84 1.18 46.62 -0.23
C SER A 84 1.16 46.99 1.24
N ALA A 85 1.60 48.21 1.51
CA ALA A 85 1.53 48.84 2.81
C ALA A 85 0.07 48.98 3.26
N GLY A 86 -0.22 48.63 4.50
CA GLY A 86 -1.52 48.81 5.12
C GLY A 86 -1.56 48.16 6.49
N GLU A 87 -1.69 48.99 7.51
CA GLU A 87 -1.70 48.66 8.94
C GLU A 87 -2.93 47.85 9.39
N ALA A 88 -2.84 47.32 10.62
CA ALA A 88 -3.90 46.95 11.57
C ALA A 88 -4.34 45.47 11.73
N GLU A 89 -3.89 44.91 12.88
CA GLU A 89 -4.60 44.06 13.87
C GLU A 89 -4.98 42.57 13.62
N PRO A 90 -4.78 41.67 14.61
CA PRO A 90 -5.03 40.23 14.50
C PRO A 90 -6.44 39.84 14.99
N SER A 91 -7.30 39.31 14.10
CA SER A 91 -8.55 38.66 14.51
C SER A 91 -8.40 37.14 14.61
N THR A 92 -8.38 36.63 15.84
CA THR A 92 -8.30 35.20 16.13
C THR A 92 -9.68 34.54 16.07
N SER A 93 -10.02 33.87 14.97
CA SER A 93 -11.19 32.98 14.94
C SER A 93 -10.77 31.52 15.17
N LYS A 94 -11.02 31.01 16.38
CA LYS A 94 -10.73 29.64 16.79
C LYS A 94 -11.72 28.67 16.12
N LYS A 95 -11.32 28.04 15.02
CA LYS A 95 -12.09 26.96 14.39
C LYS A 95 -12.04 25.72 15.29
N ALA A 96 -13.19 25.30 15.82
CA ALA A 96 -13.28 24.12 16.68
C ALA A 96 -12.89 22.85 15.90
N LYS A 97 -11.81 22.19 16.32
CA LYS A 97 -11.39 20.87 15.83
C LYS A 97 -12.38 19.82 16.34
N ARG A 98 -13.28 19.36 15.48
CA ARG A 98 -14.12 18.19 15.76
C ARG A 98 -13.26 16.95 15.59
N SER A 99 -13.08 16.17 16.67
CA SER A 99 -12.25 14.97 16.66
C SER A 99 -12.99 13.80 16.00
N LEU A 100 -12.30 13.08 15.10
CA LEU A 100 -12.79 11.84 14.48
C LEU A 100 -12.97 10.70 15.50
N GLY A 101 -12.56 10.88 16.76
CA GLY A 101 -12.71 9.87 17.81
C GLY A 101 -14.16 9.48 18.16
N SER A 102 -15.17 10.19 17.62
CA SER A 102 -16.58 9.80 17.79
C SER A 102 -16.94 8.50 17.08
N PHE A 103 -16.21 8.08 16.04
CA PHE A 103 -16.57 6.88 15.26
C PHE A 103 -16.33 5.57 16.02
N PHE A 104 -15.53 5.58 17.07
CA PHE A 104 -15.11 4.38 17.80
C PHE A 104 -15.77 4.21 19.18
N LYS A 105 -16.79 5.02 19.51
CA LYS A 105 -17.55 4.83 20.75
C LYS A 105 -18.45 3.59 20.65
N SER A 106 -17.84 2.45 20.98
CA SER A 106 -18.39 1.24 21.60
C SER A 106 -19.87 0.95 21.30
N SER A 107 -20.10 0.08 20.31
CA SER A 107 -21.30 -0.75 20.30
C SER A 107 -21.24 -1.67 21.52
N THR A 108 -22.21 -1.45 22.41
CA THR A 108 -22.62 -2.29 23.53
C THR A 108 -22.30 -3.76 23.34
N ALA A 109 -21.69 -4.36 24.38
CA ALA A 109 -21.55 -5.79 24.54
C ALA A 109 -22.92 -6.47 24.34
N VAL A 110 -23.08 -7.15 23.21
CA VAL A 110 -24.18 -8.08 23.01
C VAL A 110 -23.82 -9.34 23.81
N PRO A 111 -24.70 -9.83 24.70
CA PRO A 111 -24.38 -10.96 25.55
C PRO A 111 -24.04 -12.21 24.72
N LEU A 112 -23.03 -12.92 25.21
CA LEU A 112 -22.51 -14.20 24.72
C LEU A 112 -23.61 -15.30 24.82
N ALA A 113 -24.59 -15.31 23.92
CA ALA A 113 -25.64 -16.34 23.93
C ALA A 113 -26.28 -16.70 22.57
N LEU A 114 -25.74 -16.26 21.42
CA LEU A 114 -26.20 -16.72 20.10
C LEU A 114 -25.02 -16.91 19.12
N LEU A 115 -24.10 -17.81 19.47
CA LEU A 115 -23.14 -18.39 18.52
C LEU A 115 -23.78 -19.59 17.82
N GLN A 116 -24.32 -19.38 16.62
CA GLN A 116 -24.42 -20.42 15.60
C GLN A 116 -23.91 -19.81 14.28
N PRO A 117 -22.72 -20.20 13.78
CA PRO A 117 -22.31 -19.85 12.43
C PRO A 117 -22.88 -20.87 11.47
N LEU A 118 -24.01 -20.55 10.83
CA LEU A 118 -24.50 -21.31 9.69
C LEU A 118 -23.75 -20.86 8.42
N CYS A 119 -22.47 -21.23 8.33
CA CYS A 119 -21.71 -21.11 7.09
C CYS A 119 -22.05 -22.30 6.19
N SER A 120 -23.05 -22.15 5.33
CA SER A 120 -23.27 -23.06 4.19
C SER A 120 -23.14 -22.26 2.89
N TRP A 121 -21.91 -22.11 2.41
CA TRP A 121 -21.67 -21.72 1.03
C TRP A 121 -21.50 -23.00 0.22
N ARG A 122 -22.59 -23.40 -0.44
CA ARG A 122 -22.60 -24.38 -1.52
C ARG A 122 -22.19 -23.66 -2.80
N VAL A 123 -21.17 -24.17 -3.48
CA VAL A 123 -20.77 -23.74 -4.82
C VAL A 123 -21.03 -24.91 -5.78
N PRO A 124 -21.57 -24.67 -6.98
CA PRO A 124 -22.07 -25.70 -7.91
C PRO A 124 -21.02 -26.69 -8.41
#